data_AF-A0A173RMS1-F1
#
_entry.id   AF-A0A173RMS1-F1
#
_cell.length_a   1.000
_cell.length_b   1.000
_cell.length_c   1.000
_cell.angle_alpha   90.00
_cell.angle_beta   90.00
_cell.angle_gamma   90.00
#
_symmetry.space_group_name_H-M   'P 1'
#
loop_
_entity.id
_entity.type
_entity.pdbx_description
1 polymer ?
#
loop_
_entity_poly.entity_id
_entity_poly.type
_entity_poly.pdbx_seq_one_letter_code
_entity_poly.pdbx_strand_id
1 'polypeptide(L)' 'MEFKMERPGLVEPGQIVDVTEGVVAAYFYYTIEPAVAMSANYRSWQRLKSGQGKVIDVKQTPQGYYVVCEFDEEDVE' A
#
# COMPACT_ATOMS: atom_id res chain seq x y z
N MET A 1 1.13 -0.28 -6.23
CA MET A 1 0.66 0.78 -5.31
C MET A 1 1.80 1.16 -4.35
N GLU A 2 1.90 2.42 -3.94
CA GLU A 2 2.93 2.91 -3.02
C GLU A 2 2.33 3.26 -1.65
N PHE A 3 3.03 2.89 -0.58
CA PHE A 3 2.66 3.14 0.80
C PHE A 3 3.79 3.89 1.50
N LYS A 4 3.45 4.92 2.27
CA LYS A 4 4.40 5.62 3.13
C LYS A 4 4.56 4.90 4.46
N MET A 5 5.80 4.71 4.86
CA MET A 5 6.21 4.01 6.08
C MET A 5 7.08 4.94 6.94
N GLU A 6 6.80 5.00 8.23
CA GLU A 6 7.47 5.93 9.16
C GLU A 6 8.84 5.39 9.64
N ARG A 7 9.05 4.07 9.65
CA ARG A 7 10.28 3.43 10.15
C ARG A 7 10.79 2.38 9.17
N PRO A 8 12.11 2.28 8.93
CA PRO A 8 12.65 1.24 8.06
C PRO A 8 12.54 -0.15 8.70
N GLY A 9 12.62 -1.20 7.88
CA GLY A 9 12.75 -2.58 8.36
C GLY A 9 11.47 -3.20 8.91
N LEU A 10 10.30 -2.60 8.67
CA LEU A 10 9.01 -3.21 9.02
C LEU A 10 8.53 -4.21 7.96
N VAL A 11 9.01 -4.08 6.72
CA VAL A 11 8.73 -4.97 5.60
C VAL A 11 9.95 -5.10 4.68
N GLU A 12 9.98 -6.15 3.87
CA GLU A 12 11.04 -6.43 2.90
C GLU A 12 10.50 -6.86 1.53
N PRO A 13 11.24 -6.61 0.42
CA PRO A 13 10.88 -7.12 -0.90
C PRO A 13 10.69 -8.63 -0.90
N GLY A 14 9.61 -9.10 -1.53
CA GLY A 14 9.19 -10.49 -1.58
C GLY A 14 8.13 -10.86 -0.53
N GLN A 15 7.93 -10.04 0.51
CA GLN A 15 6.94 -10.28 1.55
C GLN A 15 5.52 -10.14 1.02
N ILE A 16 4.64 -11.09 1.37
CA ILE A 16 3.20 -10.95 1.19
C ILE A 16 2.63 -10.19 2.38
N VAL A 17 1.84 -9.16 2.10
CA VAL A 17 1.25 -8.30 3.10
C VAL A 17 -0.26 -8.23 2.92
N ASP A 18 -0.97 -8.22 4.04
CA ASP A 18 -2.40 -7.93 4.08
C ASP A 18 -2.61 -6.42 4.08
N VAL A 19 -3.62 -5.97 3.36
CA VAL A 19 -4.06 -4.57 3.34
C VAL A 19 -5.51 -4.44 3.75
N THR A 20 -5.80 -3.42 4.55
CA THR A 20 -7.16 -3.04 4.92
C THR A 20 -7.56 -1.74 4.25
N GLU A 21 -8.79 -1.69 3.75
CA GLU A 21 -9.39 -0.49 3.19
C GLU A 21 -9.98 0.39 4.29
N GLY A 22 -9.57 1.65 4.33
CA GLY A 22 -10.20 2.70 5.11
C GLY A 22 -10.90 3.72 4.23
N VAL A 23 -11.89 4.42 4.77
CA VAL A 23 -12.65 5.45 4.06
C VAL A 23 -12.44 6.80 4.75
N VAL A 24 -12.14 7.84 3.97
CA VAL A 24 -12.04 9.22 4.43
C VAL A 24 -12.78 10.14 3.46
N ALA A 25 -13.85 10.78 3.96
CA ALA A 25 -14.79 11.54 3.14
C ALA A 25 -15.32 10.71 1.94
N ALA A 26 -14.93 11.05 0.72
CA ALA A 26 -15.29 10.34 -0.52
C ALA A 26 -14.11 9.57 -1.15
N TYR A 27 -13.06 9.33 -0.37
CA TYR A 27 -11.83 8.65 -0.80
C TYR A 27 -11.57 7.40 0.01
N PHE A 28 -10.74 6.52 -0.55
CA PHE A 28 -10.33 5.24 0.02
C PHE A 28 -8.81 5.25 0.22
N TYR A 29 -8.34 4.70 1.31
CA TYR A 29 -6.91 4.49 1.55
C TYR A 29 -6.67 3.08 2.03
N TYR A 30 -5.44 2.60 1.89
CA TYR A 30 -5.06 1.25 2.24
C TYR A 30 -3.95 1.29 3.28
N THR A 31 -4.07 0.42 4.27
CA THR A 31 -3.08 0.27 5.33
C THR A 31 -2.49 -1.13 5.26
N ILE A 32 -1.16 -1.24 5.26
CA ILE A 32 -0.48 -2.52 5.42
C ILE A 32 -0.60 -2.93 6.89
N GLU A 33 -1.16 -4.11 7.16
CA GLU A 33 -1.34 -4.62 8.52
C GLU A 33 0.00 -5.09 9.14
N PRO A 34 0.23 -4.88 10.46
CA PRO A 34 -0.62 -4.18 11.43
C PRO A 34 -0.32 -2.67 11.53
N ALA A 35 -0.75 -1.87 10.55
CA ALA A 35 -0.50 -0.43 10.43
C ALA A 35 0.96 -0.02 10.28
N VAL A 36 1.72 -0.76 9.47
CA VAL A 36 3.15 -0.46 9.21
C VAL A 36 3.34 0.63 8.16
N ALA A 37 2.43 0.74 7.18
CA ALA A 37 2.50 1.73 6.11
C ALA A 37 1.10 2.08 5.58
N MET A 38 0.92 3.29 5.06
CA MET A 38 -0.36 3.78 4.53
C MET A 38 -0.22 4.33 3.12
N SER A 39 -1.20 4.06 2.27
CA SER A 39 -1.24 4.56 0.90
C SER A 39 -1.70 6.02 0.83
N ALA A 40 -1.64 6.59 -0.38
CA ALA A 40 -2.38 7.80 -0.70
C ALA A 40 -3.90 7.54 -0.72
N ASN A 41 -4.68 8.61 -0.90
CA ASN A 41 -6.12 8.55 -1.08
C ASN A 41 -6.49 8.27 -2.55
N TYR A 42 -7.39 7.33 -2.78
CA TYR A 42 -7.86 6.86 -4.08
C TYR A 42 -9.36 7.14 -4.26
N ARG A 43 -9.77 7.31 -5.53
CA ARG A 43 -11.19 7.43 -5.91
C ARG A 43 -11.85 6.05 -5.93
N SER A 44 -13.19 6.04 -5.96
CA SER A 44 -13.98 4.81 -5.91
C SER A 44 -13.66 3.80 -7.03
N TRP A 45 -13.30 4.28 -8.22
CA TRP A 45 -12.94 3.43 -9.37
C TRP A 45 -11.49 2.93 -9.34
N GLN A 46 -10.67 3.40 -8.40
CA GLN A 46 -9.28 2.99 -8.22
C GLN A 46 -9.11 2.05 -7.02
N ARG A 47 -10.22 1.54 -6.48
CA ARG A 47 -10.20 0.68 -5.30
C ARG A 47 -9.60 -0.69 -5.64
N LEU A 48 -8.77 -1.18 -4.73
CA LEU A 48 -8.28 -2.56 -4.77
C LEU A 48 -9.45 -3.53 -4.60
N LYS A 49 -9.41 -4.62 -5.36
CA LYS A 49 -10.29 -5.79 -5.20
C LYS A 49 -9.64 -6.84 -4.29
N SER A 50 -8.31 -6.89 -4.24
CA SER A 50 -7.52 -7.79 -3.44
C SER A 50 -7.28 -7.23 -2.03
N GLY A 51 -7.31 -8.12 -1.04
CA GLY A 51 -6.88 -7.82 0.33
C GLY A 51 -5.39 -8.10 0.59
N GLN A 52 -4.67 -8.61 -0.40
CA GLN A 52 -3.26 -8.99 -0.28
C GLN A 52 -2.43 -8.47 -1.45
N GLY A 53 -1.22 -8.00 -1.13
CA GLY A 53 -0.23 -7.57 -2.10
C GLY A 53 1.15 -8.13 -1.78
N LYS A 54 2.06 -8.09 -2.75
CA LYS A 54 3.46 -8.47 -2.57
C LYS A 54 4.34 -7.24 -2.61
N VAL A 55 5.19 -7.07 -1.61
CA VAL A 55 6.20 -6.01 -1.60
C VAL A 55 7.22 -6.31 -2.70
N ILE A 56 7.42 -5.36 -3.61
CA ILE A 56 8.42 -5.48 -4.69
C ILE A 56 9.62 -4.57 -4.48
N ASP A 57 9.46 -3.49 -3.71
CA ASP A 57 10.54 -2.54 -3.44
C ASP A 57 10.31 -1.77 -2.13
N VAL A 58 11.41 -1.35 -1.49
CA VAL A 58 11.39 -0.45 -0.33
C VAL A 58 12.39 0.67 -0.56
N LYS A 59 11.89 1.88 -0.80
CA LYS A 59 12.67 3.06 -1.14
C LYS A 59 12.91 3.92 0.09
N GLN A 60 14.12 4.45 0.22
CA GLN A 60 14.46 5.48 1.19
C GLN A 60 14.62 6.82 0.49
N THR A 61 13.91 7.84 0.98
CA THR A 61 14.03 9.22 0.52
C THR A 61 14.28 10.16 1.70
N PRO A 62 14.70 11.42 1.46
CA PRO A 62 14.76 12.41 2.53
C PRO A 62 13.40 12.69 3.22
N GLN A 63 12.28 12.34 2.57
CA GLN A 63 10.92 12.57 3.09
C GLN A 63 10.34 11.35 3.86
N GLY A 64 11.07 10.24 3.91
CA GLY A 64 10.65 9.00 4.58
C GLY A 64 10.88 7.75 3.74
N TYR A 65 10.28 6.65 4.20
CA TYR A 65 10.36 5.34 3.56
C TYR A 65 9.09 5.07 2.77
N TYR A 66 9.24 4.46 1.61
CA TYR A 66 8.13 4.14 0.72
C TYR A 66 8.20 2.67 0.34
N VAL A 67 7.10 1.95 0.55
CA VAL A 67 6.94 0.55 0.22
C VAL A 67 6.14 0.47 -1.08
N VAL A 68 6.66 -0.22 -2.08
CA VAL A 68 5.95 -0.47 -3.32
C VAL A 68 5.43 -1.90 -3.29
N CYS A 69 4.12 -2.06 -3.42
CA CYS A 69 3.48 -3.37 -3.51
C CYS A 69 2.83 -3.57 -4.88
N GLU A 70 2.97 -4.77 -5.43
CA GLU A 70 2.17 -5.27 -6.54
C GLU A 70 0.93 -6.00 -6.02
N PHE A 71 -0.19 -5.88 -6.73
CA PHE A 71 -1.44 -6.57 -6.45
C PHE A 71 -1.82 -7.32 -7.71
N ASP A 72 -2.20 -8.58 -7.56
CA ASP A 72 -2.64 -9.42 -8.68
C ASP A 72 -4.08 -9.05 -9.04
N GLU A 73 -4.23 -7.95 -9.77
CA GLU A 73 -5.50 -7.42 -10.25
C GLU A 73 -5.40 -7.11 -11.75
N GLU A 74 -6.46 -7.41 -12.50
CA GLU A 74 -6.56 -6.99 -13.90
C GLU A 74 -6.61 -5.46 -13.98
N ASP A 75 -5.78 -4.86 -14.83
CA ASP A 75 -5.83 -3.44 -15.14
C ASP A 75 -7.27 -3.07 -15.55
N VAL A 76 -7.89 -2.18 -14.78
CA VAL A 76 -9.21 -1.64 -15.14
C VAL A 76 -8.98 -0.57 -16.20
N GLU A 77 -9.15 -0.92 -17.47
CA GLU A 77 -9.16 0.02 -18.61
C GLU A 77 -10.18 1.16 -18.43
#